data_AF-A0A0R0C463-F1
#
_entry.id   AF-A0A0R0C463-F1
#
_cell.length_a   1.000
_cell.length_b   1.000
_cell.length_c   1.000
_cell.angle_alpha   90.00
_cell.angle_beta   90.00
_cell.angle_gamma   90.00
#
_symmetry.space_group_name_H-M   'P 1'
#
loop_
_entity.id
_entity.type
_entity.pdbx_description
1 polymer ?
#
loop_
_entity_poly.entity_id
_entity_poly.type
_entity_poly.pdbx_seq_one_letter_code
_entity_poly.pdbx_strand_id
1 'polypeptide(L)'
;MALQLRKILSYAIAGWIPGGRRHCALCDHRIWRFMPYRNGSRGVAPLMHALEVVGSDVDHFECPRCGAHDRERHLLLYLRASGLLEWIKGKSILHFAPEKRLPRWLQEAGPASYTACDLYPQSPQVRRTDMLNMDIASGSIDLVIANHVLEHVADDGKALSELFRILAPGGYAVLQTPYSRKLHKTWSDPGIDSDQARLHAHGQEDHVRLYGRDIFQRIIDAGFKSQVRRHEELLPDANPREVGVNPAEPFFLFRKPD
;
A
#
# COMPACT_ATOMS: atom_id res chain seq x y z
N MET A 1 17.52 -19.73 19.98
CA MET A 1 16.46 -20.76 20.07
C MET A 1 15.21 -20.32 20.84
N ALA A 2 15.29 -19.93 22.12
CA ALA A 2 14.09 -19.63 22.94
C ALA A 2 13.21 -18.48 22.40
N LEU A 3 13.82 -17.41 21.88
CA LEU A 3 13.08 -16.26 21.31
C LEU A 3 12.29 -16.65 20.04
N GLN A 4 12.88 -17.52 19.21
CA GLN A 4 12.31 -18.00 17.96
C GLN A 4 11.14 -18.97 18.22
N LEU A 5 11.29 -19.85 19.23
CA LEU A 5 10.21 -20.71 19.73
C LEU A 5 9.02 -19.90 20.27
N ARG A 6 9.27 -18.83 21.03
CA ARG A 6 8.20 -17.93 21.51
C ARG A 6 7.46 -17.24 20.35
N LYS A 7 8.18 -16.79 19.32
CA LYS A 7 7.56 -16.19 18.12
C LYS A 7 6.69 -17.22 17.39
N ILE A 8 7.20 -18.42 17.15
CA ILE A 8 6.46 -19.51 16.48
C ILE A 8 5.19 -19.86 17.27
N LEU A 9 5.30 -20.03 18.59
CA LEU A 9 4.15 -20.34 19.44
C LEU A 9 3.10 -19.22 19.40
N SER A 10 3.53 -17.95 19.43
CA SER A 10 2.64 -16.80 19.32
C SER A 10 1.85 -16.79 18.00
N TYR A 11 2.51 -17.09 16.88
CA TYR A 11 1.87 -17.19 15.56
C TYR A 11 0.91 -18.39 15.48
N ALA A 12 1.31 -19.54 16.04
CA ALA A 12 0.47 -20.73 16.08
C ALA A 12 -0.83 -20.48 16.87
N ILE A 13 -0.73 -19.86 18.05
CA ILE A 13 -1.90 -19.46 18.85
C ILE A 13 -2.75 -18.43 18.11
N ALA A 14 -2.12 -17.46 17.44
CA ALA A 14 -2.83 -16.37 16.77
C ALA A 14 -3.62 -16.82 15.54
N GLY A 15 -3.16 -17.82 14.78
CA GLY A 15 -3.81 -18.19 13.52
C GLY A 15 -3.85 -19.67 13.13
N TRP A 16 -3.17 -20.56 13.84
CA TRP A 16 -3.15 -21.99 13.48
C TRP A 16 -4.19 -22.80 14.23
N ILE A 17 -4.58 -22.34 15.42
CA ILE A 17 -5.74 -22.85 16.17
C ILE A 17 -7.04 -22.40 15.47
N PRO A 18 -7.96 -23.32 15.12
CA PRO A 18 -9.24 -22.98 14.51
C PRO A 18 -10.06 -21.98 15.34
N GLY A 19 -10.82 -21.12 14.66
CA GLY A 19 -11.71 -20.14 15.28
C GLY A 19 -11.17 -18.71 15.25
N GLY A 20 -11.50 -17.92 16.27
CA GLY A 20 -11.17 -16.50 16.35
C GLY A 20 -12.22 -15.57 15.76
N ARG A 21 -12.10 -14.28 16.08
CA ARG A 21 -13.06 -13.22 15.71
C ARG A 21 -12.54 -12.31 14.59
N ARG A 22 -11.39 -12.62 14.03
CA ARG A 22 -10.78 -11.86 12.93
C ARG A 22 -10.83 -12.70 11.66
N HIS A 23 -10.90 -12.04 10.52
CA HIS A 23 -10.95 -12.68 9.21
C HIS A 23 -9.94 -12.03 8.28
N CYS A 24 -9.12 -12.83 7.60
CA CYS A 24 -8.17 -12.32 6.63
C CYS A 24 -8.74 -12.42 5.21
N ALA A 25 -9.04 -11.27 4.59
CA ALA A 25 -9.59 -11.21 3.23
C ALA A 25 -8.71 -11.84 2.14
N LEU A 26 -7.40 -12.01 2.38
CA LEU A 26 -6.43 -12.56 1.42
C LEU A 26 -6.38 -14.09 1.41
N CYS A 27 -6.57 -14.74 2.56
CA CYS A 27 -6.50 -16.21 2.67
C CYS A 27 -7.79 -16.84 3.16
N ASP A 28 -8.81 -16.04 3.43
CA ASP A 28 -10.15 -16.45 3.87
C ASP A 28 -10.20 -17.23 5.20
N HIS A 29 -9.12 -17.18 5.99
CA HIS A 29 -9.06 -17.85 7.28
C HIS A 29 -9.55 -16.95 8.41
N ARG A 30 -10.27 -17.57 9.36
CA ARG A 30 -10.51 -16.97 10.68
C ARG A 30 -9.26 -17.14 11.56
N ILE A 31 -8.92 -16.08 12.27
CA ILE A 31 -7.76 -16.01 13.17
C ILE A 31 -8.16 -15.31 14.48
N TRP A 32 -7.40 -15.55 15.54
CA TRP A 32 -7.64 -14.93 16.85
C TRP A 32 -7.20 -13.47 16.89
N ARG A 33 -6.08 -13.16 16.23
CA ARG A 33 -5.56 -11.79 16.09
C ARG A 33 -4.59 -11.69 14.91
N PHE A 34 -4.46 -10.48 14.38
CA PHE A 34 -3.31 -10.10 13.56
C PHE A 34 -2.08 -9.86 14.45
N MET A 35 -0.89 -9.99 13.86
CA MET A 35 0.38 -9.80 14.54
C MET A 35 0.85 -8.35 14.38
N PRO A 36 1.39 -7.71 15.42
CA PRO A 36 1.86 -6.34 15.32
C PRO A 36 3.14 -6.25 14.47
N TYR A 37 3.34 -5.10 13.84
CA TYR A 37 4.62 -4.72 13.25
C TYR A 37 5.59 -4.31 14.37
N ARG A 38 6.70 -5.05 14.52
CA ARG A 38 7.69 -4.83 15.58
C ARG A 38 7.02 -4.74 16.97
N ASN A 39 7.03 -3.56 17.60
CA ASN A 39 6.45 -3.31 18.93
C ASN A 39 5.06 -2.63 18.85
N GLY A 40 4.40 -2.70 17.69
CA GLY A 40 3.12 -2.04 17.44
C GLY A 40 3.22 -0.52 17.62
N SER A 41 2.15 0.10 18.11
CA SER A 41 2.07 1.54 18.36
C SER A 41 3.16 2.07 19.30
N ARG A 42 3.75 1.21 20.16
CA ARG A 42 4.88 1.60 21.03
C ARG A 42 6.20 1.77 20.29
N GLY A 43 6.32 1.18 19.10
CA GLY A 43 7.51 1.31 18.23
C GLY A 43 7.44 2.48 17.26
N VAL A 44 6.28 3.15 17.16
CA VAL A 44 6.09 4.30 16.28
C VAL A 44 6.73 5.54 16.89
N ALA A 45 7.46 6.31 16.08
CA ALA A 45 8.12 7.52 16.55
C ALA A 45 7.09 8.52 17.11
N PRO A 46 7.38 9.19 18.25
CA PRO A 46 6.43 10.12 18.88
C PRO A 46 5.91 11.22 17.95
N LEU A 47 6.75 11.67 17.00
CA LEU A 47 6.35 12.65 16.00
C LEU A 47 5.22 12.13 15.10
N MET A 48 5.24 10.86 14.69
CA MET A 48 4.20 10.29 13.82
C MET A 48 2.84 10.24 14.53
N HIS A 49 2.84 9.98 15.84
CA HIS A 49 1.65 10.08 16.68
C HIS A 49 1.15 11.52 16.76
N ALA A 50 2.04 12.47 17.06
CA ALA A 50 1.69 13.89 17.18
C ALA A 50 1.17 14.49 15.86
N LEU A 51 1.66 13.99 14.72
CA LEU A 51 1.25 14.41 13.38
C LEU A 51 0.04 13.63 12.84
N GLU A 52 -0.54 12.71 13.61
CA GLU A 52 -1.66 11.85 13.17
C GLU A 52 -1.40 11.23 11.80
N VAL A 53 -0.24 10.56 11.66
CA VAL A 53 0.13 9.86 10.43
C VAL A 53 -0.81 8.69 10.19
N VAL A 54 -1.37 8.65 8.99
CA VAL A 54 -2.23 7.60 8.47
C VAL A 54 -1.40 6.72 7.54
N GLY A 55 -1.58 5.41 7.68
CA GLY A 55 -0.87 4.37 6.94
C GLY A 55 -1.17 3.01 7.59
N SER A 56 -0.18 2.12 7.67
CA SER A 56 -0.37 0.79 8.25
C SER A 56 -0.90 0.80 9.69
N ASP A 57 -1.87 -0.08 10.00
CA ASP A 57 -2.23 -0.48 11.36
C ASP A 57 -1.11 -1.37 11.94
N VAL A 58 -0.17 -0.74 12.62
CA VAL A 58 1.00 -1.41 13.22
C VAL A 58 0.64 -2.37 14.34
N ASP A 59 -0.54 -2.28 14.95
CA ASP A 59 -0.98 -3.21 15.99
C ASP A 59 -1.64 -4.46 15.41
N HIS A 60 -2.27 -4.33 14.23
CA HIS A 60 -2.94 -5.40 13.51
C HIS A 60 -2.33 -5.63 12.12
N PHE A 61 -1.00 -5.68 12.03
CA PHE A 61 -0.26 -5.63 10.78
C PHE A 61 -0.30 -6.93 9.96
N GLU A 62 0.29 -8.02 10.46
CA GLU A 62 0.52 -9.24 9.68
C GLU A 62 -0.50 -10.34 10.00
N CYS A 63 -1.00 -11.01 8.96
CA CYS A 63 -1.79 -12.23 9.14
C CYS A 63 -0.87 -13.42 9.53
N PRO A 64 -1.06 -14.07 10.70
CA PRO A 64 -0.22 -15.17 11.16
C PRO A 64 -0.34 -16.46 10.33
N ARG A 65 -1.37 -16.57 9.48
CA ARG A 65 -1.56 -17.69 8.55
C ARG A 65 -0.82 -17.47 7.24
N CYS A 66 -0.98 -16.28 6.68
CA CYS A 66 -0.71 -16.04 5.28
C CYS A 66 0.43 -15.03 5.05
N GLY A 67 0.79 -14.27 6.08
CA GLY A 67 1.84 -13.25 6.03
C GLY A 67 1.44 -11.95 5.33
N ALA A 68 0.19 -11.82 4.87
CA ALA A 68 -0.30 -10.58 4.27
C ALA A 68 -0.27 -9.44 5.28
N HIS A 69 0.06 -8.24 4.83
CA HIS A 69 0.05 -7.02 5.67
C HIS A 69 -1.35 -6.37 5.65
N ASP A 70 -1.56 -5.39 6.51
CA ASP A 70 -2.85 -4.69 6.65
C ASP A 70 -3.17 -3.86 5.41
N ARG A 71 -2.19 -3.12 4.87
CA ARG A 71 -2.33 -2.38 3.60
C ARG A 71 -2.71 -3.28 2.43
N GLU A 72 -2.17 -4.50 2.38
CA GLU A 72 -2.48 -5.50 1.36
C GLU A 72 -3.93 -6.02 1.49
N ARG A 73 -4.37 -6.29 2.72
CA ARG A 73 -5.77 -6.64 3.02
C ARG A 73 -6.71 -5.51 2.63
N HIS A 74 -6.33 -4.29 2.98
CA HIS A 74 -7.14 -3.12 2.73
C HIS A 74 -7.31 -2.88 1.23
N LEU A 75 -6.21 -2.95 0.48
CA LEU A 75 -6.22 -2.79 -0.96
C LEU A 75 -7.09 -3.84 -1.66
N LEU A 76 -7.01 -5.12 -1.29
CA LEU A 76 -7.91 -6.13 -1.88
C LEU A 76 -9.39 -5.82 -1.63
N LEU A 77 -9.73 -5.38 -0.41
CA LEU A 77 -11.10 -5.01 -0.06
C LEU A 77 -11.57 -3.82 -0.90
N TYR A 78 -10.71 -2.79 -1.06
CA TYR A 78 -11.00 -1.65 -1.91
C TYR A 78 -11.16 -2.00 -3.38
N LEU A 79 -10.26 -2.81 -3.94
CA LEU A 79 -10.33 -3.26 -5.33
C LEU A 79 -11.64 -4.00 -5.64
N ARG A 80 -12.11 -4.84 -4.72
CA ARG A 80 -13.41 -5.54 -4.83
C ARG A 80 -14.57 -4.55 -4.73
N ALA A 81 -14.58 -3.73 -3.69
CA ALA A 81 -15.71 -2.83 -3.41
C ALA A 81 -15.86 -1.73 -4.47
N SER A 82 -14.76 -1.30 -5.09
CA SER A 82 -14.79 -0.33 -6.19
C SER A 82 -15.14 -0.94 -7.54
N GLY A 83 -15.24 -2.27 -7.65
CA GLY A 83 -15.40 -2.98 -8.92
C GLY A 83 -14.15 -2.99 -9.80
N LEU A 84 -13.00 -2.56 -9.26
CA LEU A 84 -11.76 -2.48 -10.05
C LEU A 84 -11.19 -3.87 -10.30
N LEU A 85 -11.37 -4.81 -9.37
CA LEU A 85 -10.93 -6.20 -9.53
C LEU A 85 -11.66 -6.89 -10.71
N GLU A 86 -12.92 -6.58 -10.96
CA GLU A 86 -13.66 -7.07 -12.12
C GLU A 86 -13.28 -6.29 -13.39
N TRP A 87 -13.07 -4.98 -13.28
CA TRP A 87 -12.71 -4.11 -14.39
C TRP A 87 -11.37 -4.45 -15.04
N ILE A 88 -10.40 -5.01 -14.30
CA ILE A 88 -9.09 -5.37 -14.84
C ILE A 88 -9.12 -6.55 -15.81
N LYS A 89 -10.25 -7.24 -15.99
CA LYS A 89 -10.35 -8.35 -16.94
C LYS A 89 -10.02 -7.89 -18.36
N GLY A 90 -9.03 -8.54 -18.98
CA GLY A 90 -8.53 -8.15 -20.31
C GLY A 90 -7.75 -6.83 -20.37
N LYS A 91 -7.30 -6.30 -19.22
CA LYS A 91 -6.53 -5.05 -19.12
C LYS A 91 -5.04 -5.28 -18.91
N SER A 92 -4.23 -4.26 -19.19
CA SER A 92 -2.78 -4.22 -18.97
C SER A 92 -2.45 -3.62 -17.60
N ILE A 93 -1.84 -4.41 -16.71
CA ILE A 93 -1.58 -4.03 -15.31
C ILE A 93 -0.09 -3.93 -15.03
N LEU A 94 0.34 -2.82 -14.41
CA LEU A 94 1.68 -2.64 -13.87
C LEU A 94 1.61 -2.50 -12.34
N HIS A 95 2.32 -3.35 -11.62
CA HIS A 95 2.28 -3.39 -10.16
C HIS A 95 3.69 -3.23 -9.57
N PHE A 96 3.94 -2.07 -8.95
CA PHE A 96 5.19 -1.73 -8.29
C PHE A 96 5.27 -2.33 -6.89
N ALA A 97 6.44 -2.85 -6.51
CA ALA A 97 6.75 -3.41 -5.20
C ALA A 97 5.65 -4.37 -4.70
N PRO A 98 5.30 -5.40 -5.49
CA PRO A 98 4.10 -6.20 -5.26
C PRO A 98 4.10 -6.84 -3.88
N GLU A 99 2.95 -6.83 -3.20
CA GLU A 99 2.80 -7.52 -1.93
C GLU A 99 2.78 -9.04 -2.11
N LYS A 100 2.83 -9.77 -1.00
CA LYS A 100 3.10 -11.22 -1.00
C LYS A 100 2.01 -12.04 -1.71
N ARG A 101 0.75 -11.61 -1.66
CA ARG A 101 -0.42 -12.40 -2.06
C ARG A 101 -1.35 -11.66 -3.02
N LEU A 102 -1.38 -10.34 -3.01
CA LEU A 102 -2.20 -9.55 -3.94
C LEU A 102 -1.97 -9.93 -5.42
N PRO A 103 -0.74 -10.21 -5.89
CA PRO A 103 -0.50 -10.64 -7.27
C PRO A 103 -1.34 -11.84 -7.71
N ARG A 104 -1.61 -12.78 -6.79
CA ARG A 104 -2.46 -13.95 -7.08
C ARG A 104 -3.88 -13.52 -7.44
N TRP A 105 -4.48 -12.65 -6.62
CA TRP A 105 -5.85 -12.16 -6.84
C TRP A 105 -5.96 -11.33 -8.12
N LEU A 106 -4.95 -10.50 -8.41
CA LEU A 106 -4.90 -9.70 -9.63
C LEU A 106 -4.78 -10.59 -10.88
N GLN A 107 -3.99 -11.66 -10.84
CA GLN A 107 -3.85 -12.60 -11.95
C GLN A 107 -5.11 -13.46 -12.14
N GLU A 108 -5.71 -13.94 -11.04
CA GLU A 108 -6.95 -14.74 -11.08
C GLU A 108 -8.15 -13.95 -11.65
N ALA A 109 -8.13 -12.61 -11.56
CA ALA A 109 -9.13 -11.74 -12.20
C ALA A 109 -9.05 -11.71 -13.75
N GLY A 110 -8.00 -12.28 -14.35
CA GLY A 110 -7.84 -12.44 -15.78
C GLY A 110 -7.50 -11.17 -16.58
N PRO A 111 -6.49 -10.38 -16.18
CA PRO A 111 -5.98 -9.28 -17.01
C PRO A 111 -5.37 -9.81 -18.31
N ALA A 112 -5.30 -8.96 -19.33
CA ALA A 112 -4.58 -9.28 -20.57
C ALA A 112 -3.08 -9.40 -20.33
N SER A 113 -2.54 -8.58 -19.42
CA SER A 113 -1.17 -8.70 -18.93
C SER A 113 -1.06 -8.22 -17.49
N TYR A 114 -0.20 -8.88 -16.72
CA TYR A 114 0.16 -8.47 -15.36
C TYR A 114 1.68 -8.42 -15.25
N THR A 115 2.22 -7.22 -15.06
CA THR A 115 3.66 -6.98 -14.88
C THR A 115 3.93 -6.53 -13.46
N ALA A 116 4.58 -7.40 -12.68
CA ALA A 116 5.17 -7.02 -11.40
C ALA A 116 6.52 -6.34 -11.65
N CYS A 117 6.80 -5.23 -10.97
CA CYS A 117 8.07 -4.53 -11.08
C CYS A 117 8.56 -3.94 -9.76
N ASP A 118 9.88 -3.72 -9.67
CA ASP A 118 10.53 -3.12 -8.49
C ASP A 118 11.88 -2.50 -8.91
N LEU A 119 12.40 -1.53 -8.16
CA LEU A 119 13.73 -0.97 -8.39
C LEU A 119 14.84 -1.98 -8.05
N TYR A 120 14.59 -2.81 -7.03
CA TYR A 120 15.49 -3.82 -6.48
C TYR A 120 14.76 -5.19 -6.35
N PRO A 121 14.41 -5.83 -7.47
CA PRO A 121 13.62 -7.06 -7.46
C PRO A 121 14.32 -8.19 -6.69
N GLN A 122 13.58 -8.85 -5.80
CA GLN A 122 14.05 -10.01 -5.02
C GLN A 122 13.68 -11.37 -5.64
N SER A 123 12.94 -11.36 -6.74
CA SER A 123 12.48 -12.54 -7.46
C SER A 123 12.64 -12.32 -8.96
N PRO A 124 12.96 -13.37 -9.74
CA PRO A 124 13.08 -13.28 -11.19
C PRO A 124 11.74 -13.03 -11.89
N GLN A 125 10.61 -13.22 -11.20
CA GLN A 125 9.28 -12.89 -11.71
C GLN A 125 8.95 -11.39 -11.61
N VAL A 126 9.79 -10.59 -10.95
CA VAL A 126 9.62 -9.15 -10.79
C VAL A 126 10.60 -8.42 -11.70
N ARG A 127 10.08 -7.63 -12.65
CA ARG A 127 10.90 -6.85 -13.58
C ARG A 127 11.61 -5.72 -12.84
N ARG A 128 12.91 -5.54 -13.10
CA ARG A 128 13.60 -4.33 -12.63
C ARG A 128 13.06 -3.11 -13.36
N THR A 129 12.56 -2.12 -12.64
CA THR A 129 12.01 -0.89 -13.22
C THR A 129 12.23 0.27 -12.26
N ASP A 130 12.82 1.35 -12.77
CA ASP A 130 12.91 2.62 -12.05
C ASP A 130 11.66 3.45 -12.37
N MET A 131 10.89 3.80 -11.33
CA MET A 131 9.68 4.62 -11.48
C MET A 131 10.01 6.04 -11.99
N LEU A 132 11.26 6.49 -11.89
CA LEU A 132 11.72 7.78 -12.41
C LEU A 132 12.08 7.73 -13.90
N ASN A 133 12.19 6.55 -14.50
CA ASN A 133 12.55 6.39 -15.90
C ASN A 133 12.13 5.00 -16.41
N MET A 134 10.94 4.92 -17.00
CA MET A 134 10.37 3.65 -17.41
C MET A 134 10.49 3.42 -18.91
N ASP A 135 11.13 2.32 -19.28
CA ASP A 135 11.08 1.76 -20.63
C ASP A 135 9.73 1.04 -20.87
N ILE A 136 8.68 1.85 -20.90
CA ILE A 136 7.27 1.50 -21.09
C ILE A 136 6.66 2.58 -21.99
N ALA A 137 5.93 2.16 -23.02
CA ALA A 137 5.28 3.08 -23.96
C ALA A 137 4.24 3.97 -23.28
N SER A 138 4.11 5.21 -23.75
CA SER A 138 3.06 6.11 -23.30
C SER A 138 1.68 5.54 -23.61
N GLY A 139 0.73 5.68 -22.68
CA GLY A 139 -0.66 5.25 -22.90
C GLY A 139 -0.88 3.73 -23.02
N SER A 140 0.04 2.90 -22.53
CA SER A 140 0.04 1.44 -22.74
C SER A 140 -0.41 0.61 -21.53
N ILE A 141 -0.59 1.24 -20.38
CA ILE A 141 -1.00 0.58 -19.13
C ILE A 141 -2.42 1.03 -18.76
N ASP A 142 -3.33 0.09 -18.51
CA ASP A 142 -4.70 0.40 -18.12
C ASP A 142 -4.82 0.68 -16.61
N LEU A 143 -4.05 -0.04 -15.78
CA LEU A 143 -3.97 0.21 -14.34
C LEU A 143 -2.54 0.11 -13.81
N VAL A 144 -2.14 1.12 -13.05
CA VAL A 144 -0.94 1.14 -12.23
C VAL A 144 -1.33 0.92 -10.76
N ILE A 145 -0.62 0.03 -10.08
CA ILE A 145 -0.68 -0.11 -8.62
C ILE A 145 0.70 0.23 -8.05
N ALA A 146 0.76 1.23 -7.18
CA ALA A 146 1.92 1.63 -6.41
C ALA A 146 1.48 1.92 -4.97
N ASN A 147 1.21 0.85 -4.22
CA ASN A 147 0.68 0.92 -2.86
C ASN A 147 1.82 0.97 -1.83
N HIS A 148 1.97 2.12 -1.18
CA HIS A 148 3.07 2.45 -0.27
C HIS A 148 4.43 2.37 -0.95
N VAL A 149 4.56 3.11 -2.06
CA VAL A 149 5.79 3.18 -2.87
C VAL A 149 6.34 4.60 -2.96
N LEU A 150 5.48 5.61 -3.16
CA LEU A 150 5.90 6.97 -3.47
C LEU A 150 6.73 7.62 -2.34
N GLU A 151 6.58 7.20 -1.09
CA GLU A 151 7.33 7.70 0.06
C GLU A 151 8.81 7.30 0.05
N HIS A 152 9.18 6.33 -0.78
CA HIS A 152 10.54 5.83 -0.97
C HIS A 152 11.25 6.42 -2.19
N VAL A 153 10.51 7.04 -3.10
CA VAL A 153 11.01 7.47 -4.41
C VAL A 153 11.64 8.85 -4.31
N ALA A 154 12.91 9.05 -4.69
CA ALA A 154 13.62 10.32 -4.48
C ALA A 154 12.94 11.57 -5.08
N ASP A 155 12.29 11.44 -6.23
CA ASP A 155 11.57 12.53 -6.94
C ASP A 155 10.13 12.09 -7.25
N ASP A 156 9.19 12.39 -6.35
CA ASP A 156 7.77 12.05 -6.53
C ASP A 156 7.15 12.78 -7.72
N GLY A 157 7.55 14.02 -8.00
CA GLY A 157 7.05 14.79 -9.13
C GLY A 157 7.37 14.10 -10.47
N LYS A 158 8.62 13.69 -10.66
CA LYS A 158 9.04 12.93 -11.85
C LYS A 158 8.37 11.56 -11.92
N ALA A 159 8.25 10.86 -10.78
CA ALA A 159 7.54 9.59 -10.71
C ALA A 159 6.08 9.73 -11.15
N LEU A 160 5.35 10.72 -10.63
CA LEU A 160 3.97 10.99 -10.99
C LEU A 160 3.83 11.34 -12.47
N SER A 161 4.75 12.12 -13.03
CA SER A 161 4.79 12.42 -14.47
C SER A 161 4.97 11.16 -15.32
N GLU A 162 5.89 10.27 -14.95
CA GLU A 162 6.13 9.00 -15.66
C GLU A 162 4.93 8.06 -15.55
N LEU A 163 4.33 7.95 -14.35
CA LEU A 163 3.11 7.18 -14.13
C LEU A 163 1.94 7.71 -14.97
N PHE A 164 1.78 9.03 -15.05
CA PHE A 164 0.78 9.65 -15.91
C PHE A 164 1.04 9.38 -17.39
N ARG A 165 2.31 9.44 -17.82
CA ARG A 165 2.72 9.19 -19.21
C ARG A 165 2.33 7.78 -19.67
N ILE A 166 2.68 6.76 -18.90
CA ILE A 166 2.45 5.34 -19.28
C ILE A 166 0.98 4.94 -19.21
N LEU A 167 0.18 5.60 -18.38
CA LEU A 167 -1.22 5.24 -18.20
C LEU A 167 -2.03 5.57 -19.46
N ALA A 168 -2.88 4.66 -19.90
CA ALA A 168 -3.81 4.84 -21.00
C ALA A 168 -4.84 5.94 -20.66
N PRO A 169 -5.35 6.69 -21.66
CA PRO A 169 -6.52 7.55 -21.44
C PRO A 169 -7.66 6.75 -20.81
N GLY A 170 -8.26 7.32 -19.76
CA GLY A 170 -9.29 6.63 -18.97
C GLY A 170 -8.79 5.57 -17.99
N GLY A 171 -7.48 5.24 -17.98
CA GLY A 171 -6.87 4.26 -17.07
C GLY A 171 -6.81 4.73 -15.61
N TYR A 172 -6.56 3.79 -14.71
CA TYR A 172 -6.57 4.01 -13.26
C TYR A 172 -5.18 3.94 -12.62
N ALA A 173 -4.98 4.66 -11.54
CA ALA A 173 -3.79 4.57 -10.70
C ALA A 173 -4.20 4.43 -9.23
N VAL A 174 -3.68 3.38 -8.57
CA VAL A 174 -3.74 3.23 -7.11
C VAL A 174 -2.40 3.68 -6.54
N LEU A 175 -2.41 4.79 -5.81
CA LEU A 175 -1.20 5.50 -5.35
C LEU A 175 -1.20 5.73 -3.84
N GLN A 176 -1.60 4.72 -3.06
CA GLN A 176 -1.62 4.80 -1.59
C GLN A 176 -0.21 5.08 -1.05
N THR A 177 -0.12 5.94 -0.04
CA THR A 177 1.15 6.30 0.62
C THR A 177 0.80 6.89 1.99
N PRO A 178 1.65 6.72 3.02
CA PRO A 178 1.34 7.23 4.34
C PRO A 178 1.44 8.76 4.34
N TYR A 179 0.53 9.41 5.04
CA TYR A 179 0.46 10.88 5.10
C TYR A 179 0.00 11.36 6.47
N SER A 180 0.42 12.56 6.86
CA SER A 180 -0.05 13.24 8.06
C SER A 180 -1.35 13.99 7.80
N ARG A 181 -2.34 13.80 8.68
CA ARG A 181 -3.58 14.60 8.67
C ARG A 181 -3.38 16.03 9.19
N LYS A 182 -2.31 16.29 9.94
CA LYS A 182 -1.99 17.61 10.52
C LYS A 182 -1.16 18.47 9.59
N LEU A 183 -0.18 17.88 8.91
CA LEU A 183 0.70 18.62 8.02
C LEU A 183 -0.09 19.18 6.84
N HIS A 184 0.03 20.48 6.61
CA HIS A 184 -0.55 21.14 5.45
C HIS A 184 0.24 20.85 4.18
N LYS A 185 1.57 20.73 4.30
CA LYS A 185 2.48 20.46 3.20
C LYS A 185 3.39 19.28 3.50
N THR A 186 3.72 18.55 2.46
CA THR A 186 4.71 17.50 2.43
C THR A 186 6.07 18.11 2.62
N TRP A 187 6.91 17.46 3.42
CA TRP A 187 8.24 17.94 3.73
C TRP A 187 9.27 16.81 3.65
N SER A 188 10.50 17.23 3.39
CA SER A 188 11.69 16.39 3.32
C SER A 188 12.89 17.31 3.47
N ASP A 189 13.98 16.80 4.03
CA ASP A 189 15.26 17.51 4.11
C ASP A 189 16.39 16.54 3.71
N PRO A 190 17.27 16.89 2.76
CA PRO A 190 18.37 16.02 2.33
C PRO A 190 19.35 15.63 3.45
N GLY A 191 19.44 16.41 4.53
CA GLY A 191 20.24 16.08 5.72
C GLY A 191 19.63 14.98 6.59
N ILE A 192 18.42 14.50 6.29
CA ILE A 192 17.79 13.34 6.92
C ILE A 192 18.19 12.09 6.11
N ASP A 193 19.49 11.77 6.16
CA ASP A 193 20.15 10.79 5.31
C ASP A 193 20.53 9.48 6.02
N SER A 194 20.21 9.36 7.32
CA SER A 194 20.38 8.12 8.09
C SER A 194 19.06 7.45 8.44
N ASP A 195 19.07 6.12 8.56
CA ASP A 195 17.93 5.29 8.94
C ASP A 195 17.24 5.80 10.22
N GLN A 196 18.04 6.16 11.24
CA GLN A 196 17.51 6.67 12.50
C GLN A 196 16.85 8.05 12.33
N ALA A 197 17.47 8.96 11.58
CA ALA A 197 16.89 10.27 11.32
C ALA A 197 15.57 10.13 10.54
N ARG A 198 15.53 9.28 9.51
CA ARG A 198 14.32 9.00 8.71
C ARG A 198 13.23 8.33 9.54
N LEU A 199 13.56 7.39 10.42
CA LEU A 199 12.59 6.79 11.33
C LEU A 199 11.92 7.85 12.21
N HIS A 200 12.68 8.81 12.74
CA HIS A 200 12.14 9.88 13.58
C HIS A 200 11.35 10.92 12.78
N ALA A 201 11.84 11.31 11.61
CA ALA A 201 11.27 12.38 10.79
C ALA A 201 10.11 11.93 9.89
N HIS A 202 10.21 10.74 9.31
CA HIS A 202 9.34 10.22 8.25
C HIS A 202 8.63 8.91 8.62
N GLY A 203 8.95 8.34 9.79
CA GLY A 203 8.23 7.20 10.37
C GLY A 203 8.75 5.82 9.98
N GLN A 204 9.68 5.73 9.01
CA GLN A 204 10.35 4.49 8.60
C GLN A 204 11.76 4.80 8.10
N GLU A 205 12.67 3.84 8.24
CA GLU A 205 14.11 4.02 7.97
C GLU A 205 14.45 4.38 6.52
N ASP A 206 13.60 4.00 5.57
CA ASP A 206 13.79 4.16 4.13
C ASP A 206 12.79 5.12 3.48
N HIS A 207 12.00 5.84 4.28
CA HIS A 207 11.17 6.94 3.76
C HIS A 207 12.04 8.19 3.55
N VAL A 208 11.95 8.78 2.37
CA VAL A 208 12.71 9.99 2.01
C VAL A 208 11.93 11.28 2.25
N ARG A 209 10.66 11.18 2.64
CA ARG A 209 9.77 12.31 2.96
C ARG A 209 8.63 11.89 3.86
N LEU A 210 7.95 12.88 4.45
CA LEU A 210 6.64 12.70 5.07
C LEU A 210 5.59 13.51 4.32
N TYR A 211 4.63 12.81 3.71
CA TYR A 211 3.52 13.46 3.03
C TYR A 211 2.59 14.18 4.01
N GLY A 212 2.16 15.37 3.62
CA GLY A 212 1.08 16.11 4.26
C GLY A 212 -0.24 15.93 3.51
N ARG A 213 -1.25 16.72 3.88
CA ARG A 213 -2.55 16.74 3.20
C ARG A 213 -2.48 17.19 1.74
N ASP A 214 -1.39 17.83 1.33
CA ASP A 214 -1.13 18.23 -0.06
C ASP A 214 -0.86 17.04 -0.99
N ILE A 215 -0.66 15.81 -0.50
CA ILE A 215 -0.45 14.63 -1.35
C ILE A 215 -1.52 14.45 -2.42
N PHE A 216 -2.80 14.64 -2.08
CA PHE A 216 -3.89 14.51 -3.03
C PHE A 216 -3.79 15.58 -4.13
N GLN A 217 -3.47 16.82 -3.75
CA GLN A 217 -3.31 17.91 -4.70
C GLN A 217 -2.07 17.71 -5.57
N ARG A 218 -0.95 17.21 -5.02
CA ARG A 218 0.26 16.86 -5.79
C ARG A 218 -0.02 15.86 -6.90
N ILE A 219 -0.83 14.83 -6.61
CA ILE A 219 -1.24 13.84 -7.61
C ILE A 219 -2.16 14.49 -8.65
N ILE A 220 -3.08 15.36 -8.25
CA ILE A 220 -3.96 16.10 -9.17
C ILE A 220 -3.14 17.03 -10.09
N ASP A 221 -2.15 17.73 -9.55
CA ASP A 221 -1.29 18.66 -10.29
C ASP A 221 -0.42 17.95 -11.34
N ALA A 222 -0.16 16.65 -11.16
CA ALA A 222 0.47 15.79 -12.17
C ALA A 222 -0.47 15.38 -13.32
N GLY A 223 -1.75 15.79 -13.29
CA GLY A 223 -2.73 15.59 -14.36
C GLY A 223 -3.81 14.55 -14.05
N PHE A 224 -3.73 13.86 -12.91
CA PHE A 224 -4.72 12.87 -12.53
C PHE A 224 -6.03 13.49 -12.03
N LYS A 225 -7.16 12.81 -12.26
CA LYS A 225 -8.44 13.11 -11.61
C LYS A 225 -8.60 12.27 -10.35
N SER A 226 -8.88 12.92 -9.23
CA SER A 226 -9.13 12.23 -7.96
C SER A 226 -10.44 11.45 -7.99
N GLN A 227 -10.38 10.20 -7.56
CA GLN A 227 -11.52 9.36 -7.19
C GLN A 227 -11.33 8.79 -5.78
N VAL A 228 -10.64 9.54 -4.92
CA VAL A 228 -10.34 9.12 -3.56
C VAL A 228 -11.65 8.97 -2.79
N ARG A 229 -11.80 7.83 -2.10
CA ARG A 229 -12.98 7.48 -1.31
C ARG A 229 -12.57 7.09 0.09
N ARG A 230 -13.31 7.54 1.10
CA ARG A 230 -13.04 7.15 2.49
C ARG A 230 -13.42 5.69 2.72
N HIS A 231 -12.78 5.07 3.73
CA HIS A 231 -13.08 3.69 4.12
C HIS A 231 -14.59 3.47 4.33
N GLU A 232 -15.21 4.31 5.15
CA GLU A 232 -16.65 4.25 5.47
C GLU A 232 -17.58 4.40 4.25
N GLU A 233 -17.11 5.03 3.17
CA GLU A 233 -17.91 5.23 1.95
C GLU A 233 -17.83 4.06 0.98
N LEU A 234 -16.77 3.26 1.06
CA LEU A 234 -16.50 2.15 0.14
C LEU A 234 -16.69 0.78 0.81
N LEU A 235 -16.48 0.72 2.13
CA LEU A 235 -16.59 -0.48 2.96
C LEU A 235 -17.49 -0.22 4.18
N PRO A 236 -18.75 0.24 4.01
CA PRO A 236 -19.61 0.64 5.13
C PRO A 236 -19.91 -0.51 6.11
N ASP A 237 -19.95 -1.74 5.61
CA ASP A 237 -20.27 -2.93 6.40
C ASP A 237 -19.02 -3.66 6.94
N ALA A 238 -17.82 -3.22 6.56
CA ALA A 238 -16.59 -3.85 7.02
C ALA A 238 -16.26 -3.37 8.43
N ASN A 239 -16.15 -4.28 9.39
CA ASN A 239 -15.57 -3.96 10.69
C ASN A 239 -14.04 -3.92 10.57
N PRO A 240 -13.37 -2.75 10.67
CA PRO A 240 -11.94 -2.62 10.38
C PRO A 240 -11.08 -3.45 11.34
N ARG A 241 -11.54 -3.62 12.59
CA ARG A 241 -10.85 -4.46 13.56
C ARG A 241 -10.95 -5.94 13.21
N GLU A 242 -12.09 -6.39 12.68
CA GLU A 242 -12.28 -7.78 12.26
C GLU A 242 -11.40 -8.15 11.07
N VAL A 243 -11.36 -7.28 10.05
CA VAL A 243 -10.57 -7.54 8.83
C VAL A 243 -9.11 -7.08 8.94
N GLY A 244 -8.77 -6.35 10.00
CA GLY A 244 -7.42 -5.90 10.32
C GLY A 244 -6.88 -4.89 9.32
N VAL A 245 -7.55 -3.75 9.20
CA VAL A 245 -7.18 -2.63 8.31
C VAL A 245 -7.33 -1.30 9.04
N ASN A 246 -6.62 -0.27 8.58
CA ASN A 246 -6.73 1.08 9.12
C ASN A 246 -7.86 1.89 8.43
N PRO A 247 -9.00 2.15 9.08
CA PRO A 247 -10.11 2.87 8.45
C PRO A 247 -9.83 4.36 8.23
N ALA A 248 -8.75 4.90 8.82
CA ALA A 248 -8.36 6.28 8.57
C ALA A 248 -7.69 6.46 7.19
N GLU A 249 -7.21 5.39 6.58
CA GLU A 249 -6.59 5.41 5.27
C GLU A 249 -7.65 5.30 4.16
N PRO A 250 -7.92 6.36 3.37
CA PRO A 250 -8.85 6.28 2.25
C PRO A 250 -8.26 5.43 1.12
N PHE A 251 -9.09 5.06 0.15
CA PHE A 251 -8.62 4.44 -1.08
C PHE A 251 -8.07 5.51 -2.03
N PHE A 252 -6.75 5.48 -2.28
CA PHE A 252 -6.07 6.44 -3.17
C PHE A 252 -6.24 6.04 -4.64
N LEU A 253 -7.48 6.10 -5.13
CA LEU A 253 -7.81 5.85 -6.53
C LEU A 253 -7.80 7.15 -7.32
N PHE A 254 -7.10 7.13 -8.45
CA PHE A 254 -7.01 8.22 -9.40
C PHE A 254 -7.25 7.72 -10.81
N ARG A 255 -7.68 8.60 -11.71
CA ARG A 255 -7.95 8.28 -13.11
C ARG A 255 -7.24 9.26 -14.03
N LYS A 256 -6.64 8.77 -15.11
CA LYS A 256 -6.19 9.64 -16.20
C LYS A 256 -7.42 10.07 -17.03
N PRO A 257 -7.61 11.37 -17.31
CA PRO A 257 -8.66 11.82 -18.21
C PRO A 257 -8.59 11.12 -19.58
N ASP A 258 -9.73 11.03 -20.25
CA ASP A 258 -9.81 10.55 -21.64
C ASP A 258 -9.13 11.54 -22.61
#